data_AF-A0A6M6E6X5-F1
#
_entry.id   AF-A0A6M6E6X5-F1
#
_cell.length_a   1.000
_cell.length_b   1.000
_cell.length_c   1.000
_cell.angle_alpha   90.00
_cell.angle_beta   90.00
_cell.angle_gamma   90.00
#
_symmetry.space_group_name_H-M   'P 1'
#
loop_
_entity.id
_entity.type
_entity.pdbx_description
1 polymer ?
#
loop_
_entity_poly.entity_id
_entity_poly.type
_entity_poly.pdbx_seq_one_letter_code
_entity_poly.pdbx_strand_id
1 'polypeptide(L)'
;MTSYLVALRVDERNICYSNYQIIEADNKEAARHTYNEINECSYFYGEVLAKVNDVNEVKPYLDKLSNAMVLLELAFKGSLTKADS
;
A
#
# COMPACT_ATOMS: atom_id res chain seq x y z
N MET A 1 -10.37 -12.68 -2.96
CA MET A 1 -9.45 -11.82 -2.19
C MET A 1 -9.00 -10.69 -3.09
N THR A 2 -8.89 -9.49 -2.53
CA THR A 2 -8.43 -8.28 -3.22
C THR A 2 -6.99 -8.00 -2.81
N SER A 3 -6.14 -7.59 -3.74
CA SER A 3 -4.79 -7.12 -3.43
C SER A 3 -4.82 -5.64 -3.03
N TYR A 4 -4.17 -5.31 -1.94
CA TYR A 4 -4.07 -3.94 -1.41
C TYR A 4 -2.62 -3.51 -1.32
N LEU A 5 -2.33 -2.26 -1.69
CA LEU A 5 -1.06 -1.62 -1.45
C LEU A 5 -1.10 -0.98 -0.06
N VAL A 6 -0.26 -1.46 0.85
CA VAL A 6 -0.15 -1.00 2.23
C VAL A 6 1.26 -0.48 2.48
N ALA A 7 1.39 0.62 3.22
CA ALA A 7 2.69 1.20 3.55
C ALA A 7 2.72 1.76 4.97
N LEU A 8 3.89 1.75 5.60
CA LEU A 8 4.11 2.37 6.90
C LEU A 8 4.14 3.89 6.75
N ARG A 9 3.27 4.60 7.46
CA ARG A 9 3.33 6.06 7.59
C ARG A 9 4.36 6.45 8.65
N VAL A 10 5.41 7.16 8.23
CA VAL A 10 6.58 7.47 9.06
C VAL A 10 6.41 8.77 9.85
N ASP A 11 5.66 9.75 9.30
CA ASP A 11 5.43 11.05 9.93
C ASP A 11 3.98 11.53 9.69
N GLU A 12 3.38 12.09 10.73
CA GLU A 12 2.02 12.66 10.70
C GLU A 12 2.00 14.06 10.07
N ARG A 13 3.08 14.84 10.23
CA ARG A 13 3.21 16.23 9.78
C ARG A 13 3.64 16.33 8.32
N ASN A 14 4.56 15.47 7.91
CA ASN A 14 4.94 15.29 6.50
C ASN A 14 4.56 13.86 6.11
N ILE A 15 3.51 13.71 5.31
CA ILE A 15 3.04 12.38 4.91
C ILE A 15 4.12 11.71 4.06
N CYS A 16 4.93 10.89 4.72
CA CYS A 16 5.95 10.06 4.12
C CYS A 16 5.61 8.60 4.39
N TYR A 17 5.62 7.80 3.34
CA TYR A 17 5.36 6.36 3.41
C TYR A 17 6.64 5.58 3.12
N SER A 18 6.77 4.43 3.76
CA SER A 18 7.88 3.49 3.58
C SER A 18 7.38 2.05 3.68
N ASN A 19 8.24 1.08 3.38
CA ASN A 19 7.93 -0.35 3.52
C ASN A 19 6.62 -0.73 2.81
N TYR A 20 6.55 -0.41 1.51
CA TYR A 20 5.39 -0.71 0.68
C TYR A 20 5.27 -2.22 0.45
N GLN A 21 4.09 -2.77 0.70
CA GLN A 21 3.80 -4.19 0.54
C GLN A 21 2.44 -4.38 -0.14
N ILE A 22 2.32 -5.47 -0.90
CA ILE A 22 1.05 -5.91 -1.47
C ILE A 22 0.50 -6.98 -0.55
N ILE A 23 -0.70 -6.75 -0.03
CA ILE A 23 -1.39 -7.64 0.91
C ILE A 23 -2.69 -8.13 0.29
N GLU A 24 -2.88 -9.44 0.22
CA GLU A 24 -4.15 -10.03 -0.18
C GLU A 24 -5.08 -10.14 1.03
N ALA A 25 -6.27 -9.56 0.93
CA ALA A 25 -7.26 -9.61 2.00
C ALA A 25 -8.69 -9.46 1.46
N ASP A 26 -9.68 -9.75 2.29
CA ASP A 26 -11.09 -9.59 1.91
C ASP A 26 -11.56 -8.13 1.93
N ASN A 27 -10.92 -7.31 2.77
CA ASN A 27 -11.23 -5.88 2.89
C ASN A 27 -10.01 -5.09 3.39
N LYS A 28 -10.16 -3.76 3.43
CA LYS A 28 -9.12 -2.80 3.85
C LYS A 28 -8.63 -3.03 5.29
N GLU A 29 -9.54 -3.26 6.23
CA GLU A 29 -9.17 -3.49 7.63
C GLU A 29 -8.37 -4.77 7.79
N ALA A 30 -8.80 -5.85 7.12
CA ALA A 30 -8.07 -7.11 7.10
C ALA A 30 -6.67 -6.94 6.48
N ALA A 31 -6.52 -6.20 5.38
CA ALA A 31 -5.21 -5.91 4.79
C ALA A 31 -4.29 -5.15 5.76
N ARG A 32 -4.84 -4.18 6.49
CA ARG A 32 -4.11 -3.45 7.53
C ARG A 32 -3.67 -4.35 8.67
N HIS A 33 -4.56 -5.20 9.17
CA HIS A 33 -4.25 -6.15 10.23
C HIS A 33 -3.13 -7.11 9.82
N THR A 34 -3.25 -7.72 8.64
CA THR A 34 -2.22 -8.63 8.10
C THR A 34 -0.87 -7.92 7.94
N TYR A 35 -0.84 -6.69 7.43
CA TYR A 35 0.40 -5.91 7.33
C TYR A 35 1.05 -5.71 8.71
N ASN A 36 0.26 -5.36 9.73
CA ASN A 36 0.78 -5.13 11.07
C ASN A 36 1.33 -6.41 11.71
N GLU A 37 0.65 -7.55 11.49
CA GLU A 37 1.11 -8.86 11.96
C GLU A 37 2.45 -9.24 11.32
N ILE A 38 2.61 -9.01 10.01
CA ILE A 38 3.87 -9.29 9.28
C ILE A 38 5.03 -8.44 9.81
N ASN A 39 4.76 -7.18 10.13
CA ASN A 39 5.81 -6.20 10.48
C ASN A 39 5.94 -5.98 12.00
N GLU A 40 5.27 -6.79 12.84
CA GLU A 40 5.28 -6.71 14.31
C GLU A 40 5.00 -5.28 14.84
N CYS A 41 4.17 -4.52 14.14
CA CYS A 41 3.95 -3.11 14.42
C CYS A 41 3.05 -2.93 15.65
N SER A 42 3.65 -2.57 16.79
CA SER A 42 2.92 -2.43 18.07
C SER A 42 2.17 -1.09 18.23
N TYR A 43 2.50 -0.07 17.40
CA TYR A 43 2.00 1.31 17.56
C TYR A 43 1.58 1.99 16.24
N PHE A 44 2.31 1.78 15.14
CA PHE A 44 2.02 2.43 13.85
C PHE A 44 1.30 1.46 12.93
N TYR A 45 0.03 1.73 12.64
CA TYR A 45 -0.75 0.93 11.71
C TYR A 45 -0.33 1.24 10.27
N GLY A 46 -0.08 0.21 9.46
CA GLY A 46 0.08 0.38 8.02
C GLY A 46 -1.12 1.12 7.42
N GLU A 47 -0.86 2.04 6.50
CA GLU A 47 -1.91 2.76 5.78
C GLU A 47 -2.19 2.06 4.45
N VAL A 48 -3.45 1.71 4.23
CA VAL A 48 -3.89 1.15 2.94
C VAL A 48 -4.08 2.28 1.94
N LEU A 49 -3.19 2.35 0.96
CA LEU A 49 -3.12 3.44 -0.01
C LEU A 49 -4.03 3.21 -1.23
N ALA A 50 -4.11 1.96 -1.69
CA ALA A 50 -4.81 1.62 -2.93
C ALA A 50 -5.20 0.14 -2.99
N LYS A 51 -6.16 -0.20 -3.85
CA LYS A 51 -6.31 -1.54 -4.39
C LYS A 51 -5.34 -1.72 -5.55
N VAL A 52 -4.80 -2.92 -5.69
CA VAL A 52 -3.89 -3.31 -6.76
C VAL A 52 -4.66 -4.18 -7.74
N ASN A 53 -4.87 -3.68 -8.95
CA ASN A 53 -5.56 -4.41 -10.01
C ASN A 53 -4.60 -5.31 -10.79
N ASP A 54 -3.33 -4.93 -10.90
CA ASP A 54 -2.27 -5.72 -11.53
C ASP A 54 -1.05 -5.81 -10.61
N VAL A 55 -0.93 -6.94 -9.91
CA VAL A 55 0.19 -7.22 -8.99
C VAL A 55 1.51 -7.32 -9.75
N ASN A 56 1.50 -7.87 -10.98
CA ASN A 56 2.73 -8.09 -11.75
C ASN A 56 3.31 -6.78 -12.25
N GLU A 57 2.45 -5.80 -12.56
CA GLU A 57 2.91 -4.46 -12.93
C GLU A 57 3.40 -3.66 -11.72
N VAL A 58 2.77 -3.79 -10.55
CA VAL A 58 3.14 -2.98 -9.36
C VAL A 58 4.36 -3.54 -8.63
N LYS A 59 4.50 -4.86 -8.52
CA LYS A 59 5.54 -5.54 -7.73
C LYS A 59 6.99 -5.09 -8.04
N PRO A 60 7.40 -4.87 -9.31
CA PRO A 60 8.76 -4.40 -9.64
C PRO A 60 9.07 -2.98 -9.15
N TYR A 61 8.06 -2.21 -8.78
CA TYR A 61 8.19 -0.81 -8.38
C TYR A 61 8.11 -0.59 -6.87
N LEU A 62 7.88 -1.62 -6.05
CA LEU A 62 7.64 -1.47 -4.60
C LEU A 62 8.71 -0.62 -3.89
N ASP A 63 9.99 -0.86 -4.17
CA ASP A 63 11.10 -0.10 -3.60
C ASP A 63 11.19 1.36 -4.09
N LYS A 64 10.48 1.68 -5.18
CA LYS A 64 10.45 3.00 -5.82
C LYS A 64 9.16 3.78 -5.53
N LEU A 65 8.18 3.17 -4.85
CA LEU A 65 6.89 3.81 -4.58
C LEU A 65 6.98 4.99 -3.61
N SER A 66 8.10 5.14 -2.90
CA SER A 66 8.41 6.37 -2.17
C SER A 66 8.50 7.59 -3.08
N ASN A 67 8.77 7.40 -4.37
CA ASN A 67 8.65 8.43 -5.40
C ASN A 67 7.18 8.55 -5.85
N ALA A 68 6.57 9.70 -5.51
CA ALA A 68 5.18 10.00 -5.86
C ALA A 68 4.88 9.92 -7.36
N MET A 69 5.85 10.18 -8.24
CA MET A 69 5.64 10.08 -9.70
C MET A 69 5.36 8.64 -10.13
N VAL A 70 6.04 7.66 -9.54
CA VAL A 70 5.85 6.23 -9.87
C VAL A 70 4.46 5.77 -9.41
N LEU A 71 4.04 6.18 -8.21
CA LEU A 71 2.68 5.94 -7.70
C LEU A 71 1.62 6.53 -8.65
N LEU A 72 1.82 7.78 -9.10
CA LEU A 72 0.90 8.44 -10.03
C LEU A 72 0.84 7.73 -11.37
N GLU A 73 1.97 7.33 -11.95
CA GLU A 73 2.01 6.60 -13.22
C GLU A 73 1.23 5.28 -13.14
N LEU A 74 1.42 4.50 -12.08
CA LEU A 74 0.69 3.24 -11.87
C LEU A 74 -0.82 3.47 -11.65
N ALA A 75 -1.19 4.58 -11.00
CA ALA A 75 -2.60 4.95 -10.87
C ALA A 75 -3.20 5.38 -12.23
N PHE A 76 -2.49 6.16 -13.04
CA PHE A 76 -2.95 6.58 -14.37
C PHE A 76 -3.12 5.42 -15.35
N LYS A 77 -2.27 4.38 -15.24
CA LYS A 77 -2.41 3.15 -16.01
C LYS A 77 -3.55 2.24 -15.52
N GLY A 78 -4.12 2.52 -14.34
CA GLY A 78 -5.18 1.72 -13.73
C GLY A 78 -4.68 0.51 -12.94
N SER A 79 -3.37 0.33 -12.79
CA SER A 79 -2.76 -0.74 -11.97
C SER A 79 -3.04 -0.52 -10.48
N LEU A 80 -3.23 0.73 -10.07
CA LEU A 80 -3.67 1.14 -8.73
C LEU A 80 -5.00 1.91 -8.79
N THR A 81 -5.93 1.58 -7.88
CA THR A 81 -7.18 2.33 -7.70
C THR A 81 -7.38 2.70 -6.25
N LYS A 82 -8.15 3.77 -6.00
CA LYS A 82 -8.44 4.21 -4.63
C LYS A 82 -9.06 3.05 -3.84
N ALA A 83 -8.51 2.75 -2.67
CA ALA A 83 -9.16 1.84 -1.74
C ALA A 83 -10.47 2.49 -1.26
N ASP A 84 -11.56 1.72 -1.23
CA ASP A 84 -12.87 2.24 -0.81
C ASP A 84 -12.77 2.88 0.59
N SER A 85 -13.52 3.96 0.79
CA SER A 85 -13.58 4.72 2.04
C SER A 85 -14.20 3.92 3.18
#